data_AF-A0A5B7GT24-F1
#
_entry.id   AF-A0A5B7GT24-F1
#
_cell.length_a   1.000
_cell.length_b   1.000
_cell.length_c   1.000
_cell.angle_alpha   90.00
_cell.angle_beta   90.00
_cell.angle_gamma   90.00
#
_symmetry.space_group_name_H-M   'P 1'
#
loop_
_entity.id
_entity.type
_entity.pdbx_description
1 polymer ?
#
loop_
_entity_poly.entity_id
_entity_poly.type
_entity_poly.pdbx_seq_one_letter_code
_entity_poly.pdbx_strand_id
1 'polypeptide(L)'
;MINYDQSRGGITVAMDHRVPTTSRLTIMNASLMDSGNYSCTANNIIPASIFVFVSEGDFKTAAIQRLESSTASVTKISHTNFFLHLFSSLLFYLMTLIHHRT
;
A
#
# COMPACT_ATOMS: atom_id res chain seq x y z
N MET A 1 14.90 -16.39 7.90
CA MET A 1 14.89 -15.52 9.10
C MET A 1 16.14 -14.67 9.01
N ILE A 2 16.02 -13.36 8.80
CA ILE A 2 17.19 -12.47 8.94
C ILE A 2 17.51 -12.44 10.42
N ASN A 3 18.41 -13.36 10.78
CA ASN A 3 19.19 -13.25 11.98
C ASN A 3 20.00 -11.95 11.87
N TYR A 4 20.41 -11.38 12.98
CA TYR A 4 21.19 -10.13 13.09
C TYR A 4 22.58 -10.26 12.47
N ASP A 5 22.69 -10.84 11.27
CA ASP A 5 23.91 -11.33 10.67
C ASP A 5 24.80 -10.14 10.36
N GLN A 6 25.73 -9.93 11.29
CA GLN A 6 26.74 -8.88 11.21
C GLN A 6 27.74 -9.15 10.08
N SER A 7 27.70 -10.33 9.43
CA SER A 7 28.69 -10.75 8.43
C SER A 7 28.78 -9.82 7.22
N ARG A 8 27.65 -9.30 6.74
CA ARG A 8 27.61 -8.37 5.59
C ARG A 8 27.78 -6.90 6.00
N GLY A 9 27.57 -6.58 7.27
CA GLY A 9 27.52 -5.19 7.75
C GLY A 9 26.29 -4.43 7.23
N GLY A 10 26.00 -3.27 7.86
CA GLY A 10 24.91 -2.40 7.43
C GLY A 10 23.50 -2.82 7.85
N ILE A 11 23.35 -3.84 8.70
CA ILE A 11 22.09 -4.17 9.38
C ILE A 11 22.14 -3.59 10.79
N THR A 12 21.18 -2.74 11.15
CA THR A 12 21.06 -2.18 12.50
C THR A 12 19.63 -2.25 13.02
N VAL A 13 19.49 -2.49 14.31
CA VAL A 13 18.20 -2.46 15.02
C VAL A 13 18.31 -1.43 16.14
N ALA A 14 17.43 -0.44 16.13
CA ALA A 14 17.32 0.56 17.17
C ALA A 14 15.99 0.40 17.89
N MET A 15 16.01 0.52 19.23
CA MET A 15 14.82 0.43 20.06
C MET A 15 14.60 1.74 20.79
N ASP A 16 13.40 2.31 20.67
CA ASP A 16 12.96 3.45 21.47
C ASP A 16 12.04 2.95 22.58
N HIS A 17 12.48 3.15 23.83
CA HIS A 17 11.78 2.70 25.03
C HIS A 17 10.74 3.71 25.53
N ARG A 18 10.46 4.78 24.77
CA ARG A 18 9.31 5.66 25.02
C ARG A 18 8.00 4.88 24.84
N VAL A 19 6.89 5.45 25.32
CA VAL A 19 5.55 4.84 25.16
C VAL A 19 4.88 5.43 23.91
N PRO A 20 4.47 4.62 22.92
CA PRO A 20 4.65 3.17 22.81
C PRO A 20 6.09 2.78 22.43
N THR A 21 6.55 1.64 22.94
CA THR A 21 7.88 1.11 22.61
C THR A 21 7.96 0.80 21.12
N THR A 22 8.98 1.33 20.42
CA THR A 22 9.15 1.07 18.99
C THR A 22 10.50 0.43 18.69
N SER A 23 10.53 -0.41 17.65
CA SER A 23 11.74 -1.02 17.13
C SER A 23 11.89 -0.67 15.65
N ARG A 24 13.08 -0.24 15.24
CA ARG A 24 13.41 0.17 13.89
C ARG A 24 14.57 -0.65 13.36
N LEU A 25 14.30 -1.45 12.32
CA LEU A 25 15.29 -2.18 11.54
C LEU A 25 15.73 -1.31 10.35
N THR A 26 17.05 -1.19 10.14
CA THR A 26 17.65 -0.54 8.98
C THR A 26 18.60 -1.52 8.29
N ILE A 27 18.45 -1.67 6.97
CA ILE A 27 19.26 -2.57 6.14
C ILE A 27 19.88 -1.73 5.02
N MET A 28 21.19 -1.59 5.03
CA MET A 28 21.96 -0.92 3.98
C MET A 28 22.30 -1.90 2.86
N ASN A 29 22.46 -1.37 1.64
CA ASN A 29 22.82 -2.13 0.43
C ASN A 29 21.93 -3.36 0.24
N ALA A 30 20.61 -3.15 0.27
CA ALA A 30 19.64 -4.23 0.14
C ALA A 30 19.79 -4.97 -1.19
N SER A 31 19.70 -6.29 -1.16
CA SER A 31 19.74 -7.17 -2.33
C SER A 31 18.48 -8.03 -2.41
N LEU A 32 18.24 -8.69 -3.55
CA LEU A 32 17.11 -9.61 -3.73
C LEU A 32 17.04 -10.69 -2.63
N MET A 33 18.21 -11.10 -2.10
CA MET A 33 18.34 -12.11 -1.04
C MET A 33 17.81 -11.64 0.33
N ASP A 34 17.55 -10.34 0.50
CA ASP A 34 16.94 -9.78 1.70
C ASP A 34 15.42 -9.90 1.72
N SER A 35 14.81 -10.36 0.63
CA SER A 35 13.37 -10.60 0.58
C SER A 35 12.98 -11.74 1.52
N GLY A 36 11.90 -11.57 2.28
CA GLY A 36 11.41 -12.63 3.16
C GLY A 36 10.50 -12.14 4.26
N ASN A 37 10.20 -13.04 5.19
CA ASN A 37 9.41 -12.73 6.38
C ASN A 37 10.31 -12.20 7.50
N TYR A 38 9.98 -11.00 7.97
CA TYR A 38 10.63 -10.31 9.07
C TYR A 38 9.69 -10.30 10.26
N SER A 39 10.14 -10.90 11.37
CA SER A 39 9.39 -10.96 12.61
C SER A 39 10.04 -10.07 13.66
N CYS A 40 9.24 -9.18 14.25
CA CYS A 40 9.58 -8.45 15.45
C CYS A 40 9.25 -9.34 16.65
N THR A 41 10.27 -9.82 17.34
CA THR A 41 10.16 -10.65 18.55
C THR A 41 10.93 -10.01 19.68
N ALA A 42 10.30 -9.88 20.85
CA ALA A 42 10.92 -9.41 22.08
C ALA A 42 10.31 -10.15 23.27
N ASN A 43 11.02 -10.17 24.41
CA ASN A 43 10.52 -10.80 25.63
C ASN A 43 9.22 -10.12 26.08
N ASN A 44 8.20 -10.91 26.40
CA ASN A 44 6.89 -10.46 26.92
C ASN A 44 6.08 -9.56 25.97
N ILE A 45 6.35 -9.60 24.66
CA ILE A 45 5.56 -8.87 23.65
C ILE A 45 4.97 -9.87 22.66
N ILE A 46 3.76 -9.61 22.17
CA ILE A 46 3.14 -10.39 21.10
C ILE A 46 3.94 -10.18 19.80
N PRO A 47 4.48 -11.24 19.18
CA PRO A 47 5.22 -11.11 17.93
C PRO A 47 4.37 -10.54 16.80
N ALA A 48 5.00 -9.70 15.97
CA ALA A 48 4.40 -9.20 14.74
C ALA A 48 5.32 -9.51 13.56
N SER A 49 4.74 -9.87 12.41
CA SER A 49 5.50 -10.28 11.23
C SER A 49 5.03 -9.54 9.98
N ILE A 50 5.98 -9.21 9.10
CA ILE A 50 5.73 -8.60 7.79
C ILE A 50 6.53 -9.33 6.72
N PHE A 51 6.02 -9.36 5.50
CA PHE A 51 6.80 -9.78 4.35
C PHE A 51 7.44 -8.56 3.68
N VAL A 52 8.76 -8.57 3.54
CA VAL A 52 9.51 -7.55 2.80
C VAL A 52 9.93 -8.15 1.47
N PHE A 53 9.65 -7.41 0.40
CA PHE A 53 10.09 -7.75 -0.95
C PHE A 53 11.09 -6.69 -1.41
N VAL A 54 12.27 -7.14 -1.86
CA VAL A 54 13.30 -6.30 -2.45
C VAL A 54 13.35 -6.62 -3.94
N SER A 55 13.22 -5.59 -4.77
CA SER A 55 13.36 -5.69 -6.22
C SER A 55 14.48 -4.77 -6.70
N GLU A 56 15.09 -5.15 -7.81
CA GLU A 56 15.92 -4.21 -8.56
C GLU A 56 15.06 -3.05 -9.05
N GLY A 57 15.57 -1.83 -8.91
CA GLY A 57 14.91 -0.66 -9.44
C GLY A 57 15.21 -0.54 -10.92
N ASP A 58 14.30 -0.96 -11.79
CA ASP A 58 14.23 -0.31 -13.09
C ASP A 58 13.84 1.14 -12.84
N PHE A 59 14.38 2.11 -13.59
CA PHE A 59 14.16 3.56 -13.45
C PHE A 59 12.68 4.03 -13.40
N LYS A 60 11.72 3.11 -13.44
CA LYS A 60 10.28 3.35 -13.54
C LYS A 60 9.43 2.81 -12.39
N THR A 61 9.95 1.99 -11.46
CA THR A 61 9.03 1.30 -10.54
C THR A 61 9.62 1.06 -9.14
N ALA A 62 9.38 1.99 -8.22
CA ALA A 62 9.30 1.68 -6.78
C ALA A 62 7.84 1.86 -6.35
N ALA A 63 7.01 0.83 -6.58
CA ALA A 63 5.65 0.82 -6.09
C ALA A 63 5.66 0.42 -4.60
N ILE A 64 5.45 1.38 -3.70
CA ILE A 64 5.24 1.09 -2.27
C ILE A 64 3.82 0.55 -2.10
N GLN A 65 3.66 -0.77 -2.10
CA GLN A 65 2.38 -1.40 -1.78
C GLN A 65 2.22 -1.48 -0.25
N ARG A 66 1.46 -0.55 0.33
CA ARG A 66 1.04 -0.64 1.73
C ARG A 66 0.02 -1.77 1.87
N LEU A 67 0.36 -2.82 2.61
CA LEU A 67 -0.62 -3.81 3.04
C LEU A 67 -1.38 -3.22 4.24
N GLU A 68 -2.59 -2.70 4.01
CA GLU A 68 -3.52 -2.40 5.09
C GLU A 68 -4.12 -3.71 5.61
N SER A 69 -3.81 -4.06 6.86
CA SER A 69 -4.53 -5.11 7.58
C SER A 69 -5.89 -4.57 8.05
N SER A 70 -6.97 -4.92 7.31
CA SER A 70 -8.40 -5.03 7.71
C SER A 70 -9.01 -3.81 8.45
N THR A 71 -10.03 -3.07 7.99
CA THR A 71 -11.32 -3.43 7.37
C THR A 71 -11.94 -2.12 6.84
N ALA A 72 -12.01 -1.93 5.53
CA ALA A 72 -12.95 -0.98 4.93
C ALA A 72 -13.20 -1.42 3.49
N SER A 73 -14.43 -1.83 3.21
CA SER A 73 -14.94 -2.08 1.88
C SER A 73 -14.73 -0.81 1.05
N VAL A 74 -13.68 -0.76 0.23
CA VAL A 74 -13.56 0.31 -0.77
C VAL A 74 -14.63 0.04 -1.81
N THR A 75 -15.78 0.71 -1.64
CA THR A 75 -16.76 0.86 -2.71
C THR A 75 -16.04 1.61 -3.83
N LYS A 76 -15.60 0.87 -4.86
CA LYS A 76 -15.16 1.46 -6.12
C LYS A 76 -16.36 2.22 -6.68
N ILE A 77 -16.39 3.54 -6.48
CA ILE A 77 -17.39 4.40 -7.11
C ILE A 77 -17.12 4.33 -8.62
N SER A 78 -17.95 3.57 -9.32
CA SER A 78 -17.86 3.42 -10.77
C SER A 78 -18.25 4.74 -11.42
N HIS A 79 -17.26 5.48 -11.92
CA HIS A 79 -17.44 6.70 -12.71
C HIS A 79 -18.24 6.48 -14.01
N THR A 80 -18.52 5.23 -14.38
CA THR A 80 -19.29 4.88 -15.59
C THR A 80 -20.75 5.36 -15.54
N ASN A 81 -21.30 5.65 -14.36
CA ASN A 81 -22.70 6.09 -14.22
C ASN A 81 -22.93 7.58 -14.50
N PHE A 82 -21.91 8.44 -14.37
CA PHE A 82 -22.10 9.88 -14.58
C PHE A 82 -22.30 10.25 -16.05
N PHE A 83 -21.53 9.62 -16.94
CA PHE A 83 -21.58 9.91 -18.38
C PHE A 83 -22.91 9.47 -19.01
N LEU A 84 -23.45 8.31 -18.60
CA LEU A 84 -24.76 7.83 -19.05
C LEU A 84 -25.90 8.75 -18.59
N HIS A 85 -25.80 9.30 -17.38
CA HIS A 85 -26.80 10.23 -16.85
C HIS A 85 -26.83 11.56 -17.60
N LEU A 86 -25.66 12.11 -17.94
CA LEU A 86 -25.54 13.32 -18.76
C LEU A 86 -26.12 13.12 -20.16
N PHE A 87 -25.82 11.98 -20.80
CA PHE A 87 -26.34 11.67 -22.12
C PHE A 87 -27.86 11.54 -22.13
N SER A 88 -28.42 10.82 -21.15
CA SER A 88 -29.88 10.66 -21.01
C SER A 88 -30.58 12.01 -20.79
N SER A 89 -30.03 12.85 -19.90
CA SER A 89 -30.59 14.18 -19.64
C SER A 89 -30.55 15.08 -20.87
N LEU A 90 -29.46 15.04 -21.65
CA LEU A 90 -29.33 15.82 -22.89
C LEU A 90 -30.34 15.35 -23.94
N LEU A 91 -30.54 14.04 -24.07
CA LEU A 91 -31.49 13.47 -25.03
C LEU A 91 -32.93 13.86 -24.69
N PHE A 92 -33.31 13.81 -23.40
CA PHE A 92 -34.61 14.29 -22.93
C PHE A 92 -34.84 15.77 -23.23
N TYR A 93 -33.85 16.62 -22.93
CA TYR A 93 -33.94 18.06 -23.22
C TYR A 93 -34.16 18.33 -24.71
N LEU A 94 -33.43 17.64 -25.58
CA LEU A 94 -33.60 17.76 -27.04
C LEU A 94 -35.01 17.36 -27.48
N MET A 95 -35.57 16.26 -26.94
CA MET A 95 -36.94 15.86 -27.26
C MET A 95 -37.97 16.89 -26.81
N THR A 96 -37.80 17.50 -25.63
CA THR A 96 -38.69 18.58 -25.18
C THR A 96 -38.61 19.83 -26.05
N LEU A 97 -37.42 20.19 -26.54
CA LEU A 97 -37.25 21.31 -27.48
C LEU A 97 -37.89 21.03 -28.84
N ILE A 98 -37.78 19.79 -29.34
CA ILE A 98 -38.42 19.39 -30.59
C ILE A 98 -39.95 19.42 -30.43
N HIS A 99 -40.48 18.88 -29.33
CA HIS A 99 -41.92 18.88 -29.06
C HIS A 99 -42.52 20.28 -28.87
N HIS A 100 -41.76 21.21 -28.28
CA HIS A 100 -42.20 22.61 -28.15
C HIS A 100 -42.10 23.41 -29.46
N ARG A 101 -41.36 22.91 -30.46
CA ARG A 101 -41.15 23.60 -31.75
C ARG A 101 -42.10 23.12 -32.85
N THR A 102 -42.85 22.05 -32.62
CA THR A 102 -44.00 21.60 -33.44
C THR A 102 -45.30 22.09 -32.84
#